data_AF-A0A2M9PGK4-F1
#
_entry.id   AF-A0A2M9PGK4-F1
#
_cell.length_a   1.000
_cell.length_b   1.000
_cell.length_c   1.000
_cell.angle_alpha   90.00
_cell.angle_beta   90.00
_cell.angle_gamma   90.00
#
_symmetry.space_group_name_H-M   'P 1'
#
loop_
_entity.id
_entity.type
_entity.pdbx_description
1 polymer ?
#
loop_
_entity_poly.entity_id
_entity_poly.type
_entity_poly.pdbx_seq_one_letter_code
_entity_poly.pdbx_strand_id
1 'polypeptide(L)'
;MFAQDWTIQDQDDSSFVLERCAGINDFLANMTDQFDFTPSAAVVETAPLQDARLAAATFAVADLYVSATGRDSNPGTYDKPLATITRAVALSDPGDVVSVRGGTYNAIANIWKGGTKDNPLTIQAQAGETVILDGRGLASNKDLVSITASYVTFEGFEVRNATRSGISVYAAHDVTISNNEVENSKRNGIWIGGWKEGQSYNQVVENNVVHDNVLENSAKNGRRLGARDRH
;
A
#
# COMPACT_ATOMS: atom_id res chain seq x y z
N MET A 1 -0.81 -27.48 -40.16
CA MET A 1 0.15 -27.34 -41.28
C MET A 1 -0.67 -27.61 -42.53
N PHE A 2 -1.10 -26.70 -43.41
CA PHE A 2 -0.85 -25.28 -43.79
C PHE A 2 -2.24 -24.70 -44.23
N ALA A 3 -2.68 -23.46 -43.94
CA ALA A 3 -2.37 -22.15 -44.58
C ALA A 3 -2.70 -22.13 -46.10
N GLN A 4 -3.36 -21.17 -46.79
CA GLN A 4 -3.98 -19.83 -46.61
C GLN A 4 -5.09 -19.69 -47.71
N ASP A 5 -5.96 -18.67 -47.79
CA ASP A 5 -5.70 -17.37 -48.45
C ASP A 5 -6.90 -16.38 -48.37
N TRP A 6 -6.57 -15.09 -48.53
CA TRP A 6 -7.43 -13.89 -48.46
C TRP A 6 -8.00 -13.43 -49.81
N THR A 7 -9.08 -12.62 -49.82
CA THR A 7 -9.19 -11.42 -50.67
C THR A 7 -10.24 -10.41 -50.16
N ILE A 8 -9.95 -9.11 -50.32
CA ILE A 8 -10.71 -7.89 -49.91
C ILE A 8 -11.41 -7.28 -51.14
N GLN A 9 -12.56 -6.59 -50.98
CA GLN A 9 -12.85 -5.33 -51.71
C GLN A 9 -14.02 -4.50 -51.14
N ASP A 10 -13.76 -3.19 -50.99
CA ASP A 10 -14.63 -2.05 -50.59
C ASP A 10 -15.52 -1.53 -51.73
N GLN A 11 -16.69 -0.97 -51.39
CA GLN A 11 -17.40 0.06 -52.18
C GLN A 11 -18.21 1.00 -51.27
N ASP A 12 -17.89 2.29 -51.36
CA ASP A 12 -18.61 3.48 -50.89
C ASP A 12 -20.06 3.57 -51.45
N ASP A 13 -20.99 4.28 -50.77
CA ASP A 13 -21.24 5.71 -51.00
C ASP A 13 -22.56 6.25 -50.38
N SER A 14 -22.54 7.57 -50.23
CA SER A 14 -23.30 8.51 -49.41
C SER A 14 -24.66 8.93 -49.99
N SER A 15 -25.68 9.14 -49.13
CA SER A 15 -26.83 10.03 -49.38
C SER A 15 -27.56 10.29 -48.04
N PHE A 16 -27.85 11.52 -47.60
CA PHE A 16 -28.87 12.41 -48.15
C PHE A 16 -28.71 13.86 -47.67
N VAL A 17 -29.13 14.77 -48.55
CA VAL A 17 -28.98 16.23 -48.56
C VAL A 17 -30.20 16.92 -47.92
N LEU A 18 -29.98 18.11 -47.33
CA LEU A 18 -30.95 19.07 -46.78
C LEU A 18 -31.80 19.79 -47.86
N GLU A 19 -33.04 20.17 -47.52
CA GLU A 19 -33.66 21.52 -47.64
C GLU A 19 -35.17 21.53 -47.98
N ARG A 20 -36.01 22.15 -47.13
CA ARG A 20 -36.78 23.39 -47.42
C ARG A 20 -37.81 23.81 -46.32
N CYS A 21 -37.52 24.97 -45.72
CA CYS A 21 -38.29 26.10 -45.17
C CYS A 21 -39.83 26.16 -44.91
N ALA A 22 -40.15 26.70 -43.72
CA ALA A 22 -41.16 27.73 -43.29
C ALA A 22 -42.68 27.43 -43.35
N GLY A 23 -43.57 27.79 -42.41
CA GLY A 23 -43.53 28.53 -41.13
C GLY A 23 -44.96 28.97 -40.66
N ILE A 24 -45.13 29.32 -39.37
CA ILE A 24 -46.22 30.14 -38.72
C ILE A 24 -47.56 29.45 -38.46
N ASN A 25 -48.29 29.57 -37.33
CA ASN A 25 -48.12 29.94 -35.91
C ASN A 25 -49.47 29.61 -35.22
N ASP A 26 -49.49 29.72 -33.89
CA ASP A 26 -50.68 29.90 -33.02
C ASP A 26 -51.41 28.62 -32.57
N PHE A 27 -51.76 28.41 -31.30
CA PHE A 27 -51.59 29.16 -30.06
C PHE A 27 -52.00 28.20 -28.93
N LEU A 28 -51.24 28.17 -27.84
CA LEU A 28 -51.52 27.35 -26.66
C LEU A 28 -52.82 27.80 -25.96
N ALA A 29 -53.68 26.87 -25.55
CA ALA A 29 -53.99 26.65 -24.13
C ALA A 29 -55.25 25.77 -23.89
N ASN A 30 -55.03 24.75 -23.06
CA ASN A 30 -55.93 24.24 -22.01
C ASN A 30 -56.99 23.18 -22.36
N MET A 31 -56.64 21.90 -22.18
CA MET A 31 -57.07 21.11 -21.00
C MET A 31 -56.61 19.64 -21.10
N THR A 32 -55.76 19.25 -20.15
CA THR A 32 -55.67 17.92 -19.50
C THR A 32 -55.83 16.64 -20.34
N ASP A 33 -54.72 15.92 -20.57
CA ASP A 33 -54.53 14.59 -19.92
C ASP A 33 -53.08 14.06 -20.09
N GLN A 34 -52.41 13.89 -18.95
CA GLN A 34 -51.56 12.76 -18.55
C GLN A 34 -50.51 12.23 -19.57
N PHE A 35 -49.22 12.50 -19.30
CA PHE A 35 -48.13 11.51 -19.11
C PHE A 35 -46.77 12.26 -19.13
N ASP A 36 -46.39 12.85 -17.99
CA ASP A 36 -45.06 13.47 -17.81
C ASP A 36 -43.99 12.39 -17.57
N PHE A 37 -43.24 12.06 -18.63
CA PHE A 37 -41.87 11.54 -18.49
C PHE A 37 -40.91 12.62 -18.96
N THR A 38 -40.51 13.52 -18.06
CA THR A 38 -39.39 14.43 -18.29
C THR A 38 -38.07 13.67 -18.12
N PRO A 39 -37.17 13.59 -19.12
CA PRO A 39 -35.77 13.30 -18.85
C PRO A 39 -35.10 14.61 -18.43
N SER A 40 -35.08 14.90 -17.12
CA SER A 40 -34.24 15.99 -16.62
C SER A 40 -32.80 15.49 -16.58
N ALA A 41 -31.96 16.08 -17.44
CA ALA A 41 -30.53 15.89 -17.46
C ALA A 41 -29.94 16.15 -16.06
N ALA A 42 -29.59 15.07 -15.36
CA ALA A 42 -28.71 15.17 -14.21
C ALA A 42 -27.29 15.38 -14.75
N VAL A 43 -26.76 16.55 -14.44
CA VAL A 43 -25.37 16.94 -14.61
C VAL A 43 -24.50 15.83 -14.03
N VAL A 44 -23.63 15.23 -14.85
CA VAL A 44 -22.54 14.37 -14.35
C VAL A 44 -21.53 15.30 -13.70
N GLU A 45 -21.74 15.61 -12.43
CA GLU A 45 -20.75 16.28 -11.61
C GLU A 45 -19.64 15.26 -11.33
N THR A 46 -18.50 15.44 -11.99
CA THR A 46 -17.29 14.65 -11.74
C THR A 46 -16.82 14.93 -10.31
N ALA A 47 -17.17 14.04 -9.39
CA ALA A 47 -16.62 14.08 -8.04
C ALA A 47 -15.08 14.01 -8.10
N PRO A 48 -14.34 14.93 -7.44
CA PRO A 48 -12.89 14.87 -7.44
C PRO A 48 -12.42 13.61 -6.68
N LEU A 49 -11.42 12.93 -7.26
CA LEU A 49 -10.71 11.81 -6.66
C LEU A 49 -9.92 12.28 -5.41
N GLN A 50 -10.55 12.38 -4.24
CA GLN A 50 -9.79 12.74 -3.04
C GLN A 50 -10.20 12.15 -1.69
N ASP A 51 -11.34 11.45 -1.54
CA ASP A 51 -11.82 11.01 -0.21
C ASP A 51 -11.97 9.49 0.00
N ALA A 52 -11.14 8.66 -0.64
CA ALA A 52 -11.15 7.21 -0.43
C ALA A 52 -10.02 6.70 0.51
N ARG A 53 -9.58 7.50 1.49
CA ARG A 53 -8.41 7.15 2.34
C ARG A 53 -8.68 6.91 3.84
N LEU A 54 -9.91 6.70 4.27
CA LEU A 54 -10.17 6.34 5.67
C LEU A 54 -11.13 5.15 5.83
N ALA A 55 -10.72 3.98 5.32
CA ALA A 55 -11.14 2.75 5.98
C ALA A 55 -10.39 2.72 7.32
N ALA A 56 -11.10 2.94 8.43
CA ALA A 56 -10.50 2.79 9.75
C ALA A 56 -10.07 1.34 9.93
N ALA A 57 -8.78 1.06 9.75
CA ALA A 57 -8.20 -0.21 10.15
C ALA A 57 -8.47 -0.39 11.66
N THR A 58 -9.27 -1.39 12.01
CA THR A 58 -9.50 -1.76 13.40
C THR A 58 -8.27 -2.48 13.91
N PHE A 59 -7.33 -1.73 14.49
CA PHE A 59 -6.14 -2.28 15.12
C PHE A 59 -6.49 -3.00 16.42
N ALA A 60 -5.81 -4.12 16.69
CA ALA A 60 -6.04 -4.91 17.89
C ALA A 60 -5.54 -4.19 19.14
N VAL A 61 -6.11 -4.51 20.31
CA VAL A 61 -5.64 -4.02 21.62
C VAL A 61 -4.21 -4.51 21.84
N ALA A 62 -3.30 -3.60 22.19
CA ALA A 62 -1.88 -3.91 22.26
C ALA A 62 -1.42 -4.36 23.65
N ASP A 63 -0.63 -5.42 23.67
CA ASP A 63 0.05 -5.98 24.85
C ASP A 63 1.36 -5.26 25.15
N LEU A 64 2.06 -4.82 24.09
CA LEU A 64 3.32 -4.10 24.16
C LEU A 64 3.27 -2.81 23.34
N TYR A 65 3.87 -1.76 23.90
CA TYR A 65 4.00 -0.44 23.28
C TYR A 65 5.47 -0.09 23.04
N VAL A 66 5.75 0.40 21.84
CA VAL A 66 7.04 0.95 21.43
C VAL A 66 6.88 2.44 21.16
N SER A 67 7.85 3.26 21.56
CA SER A 67 7.87 4.69 21.30
C SER A 67 9.29 5.16 20.97
N ALA A 68 9.42 6.14 20.07
CA ALA A 68 10.71 6.72 19.70
C ALA A 68 11.45 7.38 20.89
N THR A 69 10.71 7.76 21.94
CA THR A 69 11.27 8.30 23.20
C THR A 69 11.24 7.29 24.36
N GLY A 70 10.90 6.03 24.08
CA GLY A 70 10.85 4.95 25.06
C GLY A 70 12.23 4.48 25.51
N ARG A 71 12.28 3.39 26.28
CA ARG A 71 13.52 2.73 26.72
C ARG A 71 13.37 1.23 26.73
N ASP A 72 14.35 0.49 26.24
CA ASP A 72 14.30 -0.98 26.19
C ASP A 72 14.43 -1.68 27.56
N SER A 73 14.73 -0.90 28.59
CA SER A 73 14.64 -1.29 30.00
C SER A 73 13.23 -1.17 30.59
N ASN A 74 12.30 -0.53 29.89
CA ASN A 74 10.92 -0.39 30.34
C ASN A 74 10.16 -1.72 30.17
N PRO A 75 9.02 -1.90 30.87
CA PRO A 75 8.21 -3.11 30.73
C PRO A 75 7.41 -3.19 29.40
N GLY A 76 7.30 -2.09 28.64
CA GLY A 76 6.52 -2.07 27.40
C GLY A 76 5.04 -1.76 27.57
N THR A 77 4.64 -1.23 28.72
CA THR A 77 3.30 -0.66 28.92
C THR A 77 3.12 0.67 28.18
N TYR A 78 1.88 1.13 27.99
CA TYR A 78 1.57 2.43 27.37
C TYR A 78 2.35 3.62 27.98
N ASP A 79 2.39 3.70 29.32
CA ASP A 79 3.06 4.80 30.05
C ASP A 79 4.59 4.67 30.09
N LYS A 80 5.09 3.43 29.96
CA LYS A 80 6.51 3.10 29.94
C LYS A 80 6.81 2.21 28.73
N PRO A 81 6.82 2.79 27.52
CA PRO A 81 7.01 2.02 26.29
C PRO A 81 8.47 1.64 26.08
N LEU A 82 8.69 0.59 25.31
CA LEU A 82 10.00 0.17 24.81
C LEU A 82 10.53 1.18 23.77
N ALA A 83 11.84 1.16 23.50
CA ALA A 83 12.43 2.02 22.47
C ALA A 83 12.45 1.36 21.09
N THR A 84 12.57 0.02 21.03
CA THR A 84 12.78 -0.69 19.77
C THR A 84 11.77 -1.82 19.54
N ILE A 85 11.41 -2.02 18.27
CA ILE A 85 10.59 -3.15 17.82
C ILE A 85 11.29 -4.47 18.13
N THR A 86 12.60 -4.54 17.89
CA THR A 86 13.45 -5.69 18.23
C THR A 86 13.30 -6.08 19.70
N ARG A 87 13.27 -5.12 20.63
CA ARG A 87 13.05 -5.43 22.05
C ARG A 87 11.63 -5.92 22.32
N ALA A 88 10.62 -5.34 21.67
CA ALA A 88 9.24 -5.80 21.79
C ALA A 88 9.10 -7.24 21.35
N VAL A 89 9.62 -7.59 20.16
CA VAL A 89 9.67 -8.97 19.65
C VAL A 89 10.31 -9.91 20.67
N ALA A 90 11.39 -9.50 21.35
CA ALA A 90 12.03 -10.35 22.35
C ALA A 90 11.11 -10.67 23.54
N LEU A 91 10.22 -9.75 23.92
CA LEU A 91 9.29 -9.87 25.05
C LEU A 91 7.93 -10.48 24.67
N SER A 92 7.53 -10.41 23.40
CA SER A 92 6.22 -10.89 22.94
C SER A 92 6.04 -12.40 23.05
N ASP A 93 4.84 -12.86 23.40
CA ASP A 93 4.41 -14.24 23.27
C ASP A 93 3.51 -14.44 22.03
N PRO A 94 3.25 -15.69 21.59
CA PRO A 94 2.33 -15.94 20.49
C PRO A 94 0.92 -15.39 20.76
N GLY A 95 0.42 -14.58 19.82
CA GLY A 95 -0.87 -13.89 19.94
C GLY A 95 -0.77 -12.43 20.37
N ASP A 96 0.42 -12.01 20.85
CA ASP A 96 0.61 -10.64 21.29
C ASP A 96 0.49 -9.64 20.15
N VAL A 97 0.08 -8.44 20.52
CA VAL A 97 0.02 -7.28 19.65
C VAL A 97 1.02 -6.22 20.15
N VAL A 98 2.00 -5.92 19.31
CA VAL A 98 2.97 -4.85 19.49
C VAL A 98 2.50 -3.61 18.75
N SER A 99 2.08 -2.57 19.47
CA SER A 99 1.75 -1.28 18.88
C SER A 99 2.92 -0.30 18.96
N VAL A 100 3.32 0.21 17.79
CA VAL A 100 4.42 1.14 17.65
C VAL A 100 3.86 2.54 17.50
N ARG A 101 4.18 3.42 18.44
CA ARG A 101 3.71 4.81 18.43
C ARG A 101 4.43 5.64 17.37
N GLY A 102 3.77 6.69 16.93
CA GLY A 102 4.24 7.66 15.97
C GLY A 102 5.59 8.25 16.33
N GLY A 103 6.39 8.48 15.30
CA GLY A 103 7.77 8.92 15.45
C GLY A 103 8.68 8.30 14.39
N THR A 104 9.93 8.75 14.39
CA THR A 104 10.96 8.22 13.50
C THR A 104 11.91 7.32 14.29
N TYR A 105 12.07 6.09 13.83
CA TYR A 105 12.92 5.07 14.43
C TYR A 105 14.13 4.83 13.55
N ASN A 106 15.32 5.09 14.09
CA ASN A 106 16.59 4.87 13.41
C ASN A 106 17.25 3.59 13.91
N ALA A 107 16.57 2.47 13.74
CA ALA A 107 17.04 1.16 14.16
C ALA A 107 16.49 0.06 13.24
N ILE A 108 17.20 -1.05 13.14
CA ILE A 108 16.73 -2.23 12.42
C ILE A 108 15.65 -2.92 13.25
N ALA A 109 14.53 -3.27 12.60
CA ALA A 109 13.49 -4.12 13.17
C ALA A 109 13.79 -5.58 12.80
N ASN A 110 14.34 -6.33 13.75
CA ASN A 110 14.55 -7.77 13.60
C ASN A 110 13.34 -8.51 14.20
N ILE A 111 12.70 -9.37 13.42
CA ILE A 111 11.51 -10.13 13.81
C ILE A 111 11.84 -11.62 13.62
N TRP A 112 12.53 -12.18 14.62
CA TRP A 112 13.00 -13.57 14.62
C TRP A 112 12.14 -14.51 15.47
N LYS A 113 11.19 -13.95 16.22
CA LYS A 113 10.16 -14.66 16.96
C LYS A 113 8.81 -14.25 16.38
N GLY A 114 7.94 -15.22 16.18
CA GLY A 114 6.59 -15.03 15.65
C GLY A 114 5.60 -15.80 16.50
N GLY A 115 4.36 -15.89 16.02
CA GLY A 115 3.28 -16.56 16.73
C GLY A 115 3.08 -18.02 16.32
N THR A 116 1.84 -18.46 16.44
CA THR A 116 1.33 -19.72 15.89
C THR A 116 0.23 -19.45 14.88
N LYS A 117 -0.22 -20.49 14.17
CA LYS A 117 -1.33 -20.40 13.22
C LYS A 117 -2.58 -19.75 13.82
N ASP A 118 -2.90 -20.10 15.06
CA ASP A 118 -4.11 -19.62 15.73
C ASP A 118 -3.88 -18.31 16.48
N ASN A 119 -2.62 -17.99 16.80
CA ASN A 119 -2.22 -16.82 17.57
C ASN A 119 -0.96 -16.18 16.94
N PRO A 120 -1.10 -15.50 15.80
CA PRO A 120 0.01 -14.83 15.15
C PRO A 120 0.53 -13.65 15.99
N LEU A 121 1.81 -13.31 15.84
CA LEU A 121 2.37 -12.10 16.44
C LEU A 121 2.03 -10.91 15.53
N THR A 122 1.38 -9.88 16.07
CA THR A 122 1.04 -8.67 15.31
C THR A 122 1.97 -7.53 15.69
N ILE A 123 2.58 -6.90 14.69
CA ILE A 123 3.39 -5.69 14.83
C ILE A 123 2.72 -4.62 13.98
N GLN A 124 2.15 -3.62 14.64
CA GLN A 124 1.29 -2.63 14.01
C GLN A 124 1.72 -1.21 14.35
N ALA A 125 1.61 -0.29 13.39
CA ALA A 125 1.64 1.13 13.69
C ALA A 125 0.42 1.53 14.54
N GLN A 126 0.62 2.41 15.51
CA GLN A 126 -0.46 2.94 16.36
C GLN A 126 -1.48 3.67 15.48
N ALA A 127 -2.76 3.33 15.65
CA ALA A 127 -3.86 3.89 14.87
C ALA A 127 -3.84 5.43 14.90
N GLY A 128 -3.89 6.04 13.70
CA GLY A 128 -3.90 7.50 13.53
C GLY A 128 -2.55 8.19 13.72
N GLU A 129 -1.47 7.44 14.00
CA GLU A 129 -0.13 7.98 14.14
C GLU A 129 0.77 7.54 12.96
N THR A 130 1.67 8.42 12.52
CA THR A 130 2.65 8.10 11.47
C THR A 130 3.91 7.51 12.09
N VAL A 131 4.21 6.25 11.74
CA VAL A 131 5.36 5.51 12.24
C VAL A 131 6.37 5.30 11.12
N ILE A 132 7.54 5.92 11.26
CA ILE A 132 8.58 5.91 10.23
C ILE A 132 9.76 5.06 10.71
N LEU A 133 10.06 3.99 9.99
CA LEU A 133 11.32 3.27 10.10
C LEU A 133 12.29 3.86 9.08
N ASP A 134 13.39 4.43 9.56
CA ASP A 134 14.31 5.20 8.73
C ASP A 134 15.74 4.66 8.78
N GLY A 135 16.20 4.14 7.64
CA GLY A 135 17.53 3.54 7.51
C GLY A 135 18.68 4.54 7.34
N ARG A 136 18.43 5.85 7.28
CA ARG A 136 19.49 6.88 7.13
C ARG A 136 20.53 6.77 8.24
N GLY A 137 21.81 6.72 7.87
CA GLY A 137 22.90 6.64 8.86
C GLY A 137 23.10 5.26 9.48
N LEU A 138 22.27 4.26 9.16
CA LEU A 138 22.54 2.88 9.55
C LEU A 138 23.68 2.28 8.72
N ALA A 139 24.26 1.19 9.25
CA ALA A 139 25.29 0.44 8.55
C ALA A 139 24.82 0.00 7.16
N SER A 140 25.74 0.01 6.19
CA SER A 140 25.44 -0.40 4.81
C SER A 140 25.03 -1.87 4.71
N ASN A 141 24.26 -2.21 3.66
CA ASN A 141 23.89 -3.59 3.33
C ASN A 141 23.04 -4.27 4.44
N LYS A 142 22.10 -3.52 5.03
CA LYS A 142 21.16 -4.01 6.04
C LYS A 142 19.73 -3.85 5.52
N ASP A 143 18.92 -4.91 5.68
CA ASP A 143 17.48 -4.73 5.53
C ASP A 143 16.94 -4.02 6.75
N LEU A 144 15.98 -3.12 6.53
CA LEU A 144 15.48 -2.27 7.62
C LEU A 144 14.47 -3.02 8.49
N VAL A 145 13.60 -3.81 7.86
CA VAL A 145 12.73 -4.78 8.51
C VAL A 145 13.13 -6.19 8.05
N SER A 146 13.61 -7.01 8.97
CA SER A 146 14.04 -8.38 8.72
C SER A 146 13.15 -9.36 9.46
N ILE A 147 12.28 -10.05 8.71
CA ILE A 147 11.36 -11.06 9.22
C ILE A 147 11.94 -12.43 8.90
N THR A 148 12.28 -13.19 9.94
CA THR A 148 12.78 -14.57 9.81
C THR A 148 11.92 -15.57 10.58
N ALA A 149 10.75 -15.13 11.06
CA ALA A 149 9.77 -15.94 11.77
C ALA A 149 8.48 -16.07 10.96
N SER A 150 7.78 -17.18 11.16
CA SER A 150 6.45 -17.44 10.60
C SER A 150 5.34 -16.93 11.52
N TYR A 151 4.11 -16.83 11.00
CA TYR A 151 2.93 -16.36 11.75
C TYR A 151 3.12 -14.96 12.34
N VAL A 152 3.44 -14.02 11.44
CA VAL A 152 3.70 -12.62 11.76
C VAL A 152 2.82 -11.72 10.90
N THR A 153 2.22 -10.71 11.50
CA THR A 153 1.59 -9.59 10.78
C THR A 153 2.44 -8.34 11.00
N PHE A 154 2.81 -7.66 9.92
CA PHE A 154 3.56 -6.40 9.96
C PHE A 154 2.83 -5.33 9.15
N GLU A 155 2.28 -4.33 9.83
CA GLU A 155 1.31 -3.43 9.19
C GLU A 155 1.36 -1.95 9.59
N GLY A 156 1.09 -1.08 8.60
CA GLY A 156 0.85 0.35 8.81
C GLY A 156 2.10 1.24 8.89
N PHE A 157 3.28 0.75 8.48
CA PHE A 157 4.54 1.49 8.61
C PHE A 157 4.94 2.25 7.35
N GLU A 158 5.56 3.41 7.53
CA GLU A 158 6.41 4.03 6.52
C GLU A 158 7.85 3.49 6.68
N VAL A 159 8.38 2.80 5.68
CA VAL A 159 9.72 2.20 5.68
C VAL A 159 10.55 2.88 4.60
N ARG A 160 11.59 3.63 5.01
CA ARG A 160 12.38 4.41 4.07
C ARG A 160 13.88 4.36 4.27
N ASN A 161 14.60 4.68 3.20
CA ASN A 161 16.06 4.85 3.18
C ASN A 161 16.82 3.60 3.65
N ALA A 162 16.28 2.40 3.39
CA ALA A 162 16.95 1.16 3.76
C ALA A 162 18.27 0.99 3.02
N THR A 163 19.32 0.54 3.71
CA THR A 163 20.66 0.41 3.12
C THR A 163 20.83 -0.89 2.31
N ARG A 164 19.83 -1.78 2.32
CA ARG A 164 19.63 -2.92 1.43
C ARG A 164 18.17 -3.01 0.98
N SER A 165 17.33 -3.84 1.59
CA SER A 165 15.90 -3.93 1.28
C SER A 165 15.06 -3.23 2.35
N GLY A 166 13.90 -2.69 2.00
CA GLY A 166 12.97 -2.08 2.95
C GLY A 166 12.44 -3.10 3.94
N ILE A 167 11.59 -4.01 3.44
CA ILE A 167 11.02 -5.13 4.18
C ILE A 167 11.49 -6.43 3.53
N SER A 168 11.86 -7.40 4.36
CA SER A 168 12.38 -8.68 3.90
C SER A 168 11.82 -9.83 4.71
N VAL A 169 11.39 -10.90 4.02
CA VAL A 169 10.97 -12.17 4.63
C VAL A 169 11.93 -13.26 4.18
N TYR A 170 12.65 -13.87 5.13
CA TYR A 170 13.66 -14.88 4.88
C TYR A 170 13.22 -16.25 5.38
N ALA A 171 12.99 -17.19 4.46
CA ALA A 171 12.73 -18.60 4.76
C ALA A 171 11.64 -18.82 5.82
N ALA A 172 10.64 -17.94 5.83
CA ALA A 172 9.47 -18.00 6.69
C ALA A 172 8.19 -18.17 5.86
N HIS A 173 7.09 -18.51 6.51
CA HIS A 173 5.77 -18.71 5.92
C HIS A 173 4.67 -18.08 6.79
N ASP A 174 3.45 -17.93 6.27
CA ASP A 174 2.34 -17.33 7.02
C ASP A 174 2.68 -15.92 7.56
N VAL A 175 3.31 -15.07 6.73
CA VAL A 175 3.57 -13.66 7.05
C VAL A 175 2.63 -12.77 6.25
N THR A 176 2.01 -11.83 6.94
CA THR A 176 1.21 -10.75 6.35
C THR A 176 1.98 -9.45 6.40
N ILE A 177 2.18 -8.81 5.25
CA ILE A 177 2.74 -7.47 5.12
C ILE A 177 1.66 -6.61 4.49
N SER A 178 1.07 -5.69 5.26
CA SER A 178 -0.08 -4.92 4.80
C SER A 178 -0.01 -3.44 5.14
N ASN A 179 -0.61 -2.59 4.31
CA ASN A 179 -0.78 -1.16 4.59
C ASN A 179 0.53 -0.39 4.85
N ASN A 180 1.66 -0.87 4.30
CA ASN A 180 2.95 -0.18 4.45
C ASN A 180 3.25 0.69 3.24
N GLU A 181 3.98 1.78 3.46
CA GLU A 181 4.61 2.56 2.40
C GLU A 181 6.12 2.28 2.44
N VAL A 182 6.69 1.80 1.33
CA VAL A 182 8.10 1.39 1.26
C VAL A 182 8.81 2.12 0.14
N GLU A 183 9.77 2.95 0.49
CA GLU A 183 10.47 3.82 -0.46
C GLU A 183 11.97 3.98 -0.20
N ASN A 184 12.67 4.46 -1.23
CA ASN A 184 14.08 4.85 -1.15
C ASN A 184 15.01 3.74 -0.61
N SER A 185 14.67 2.47 -0.83
CA SER A 185 15.53 1.34 -0.49
C SER A 185 16.63 1.16 -1.52
N LYS A 186 17.84 0.82 -1.07
CA LYS A 186 18.98 0.58 -1.98
C LYS A 186 18.70 -0.55 -2.98
N ARG A 187 17.97 -1.58 -2.57
CA ARG A 187 17.53 -2.73 -3.36
C ARG A 187 16.01 -2.80 -3.36
N ASN A 188 15.45 -3.97 -3.12
CA ASN A 188 14.02 -4.23 -3.12
C ASN A 188 13.29 -3.36 -2.08
N GLY A 189 12.08 -2.91 -2.41
CA GLY A 189 11.16 -2.38 -1.40
C GLY A 189 10.73 -3.51 -0.46
N ILE A 190 10.01 -4.50 -1.01
CA ILE A 190 9.62 -5.73 -0.30
C ILE A 190 10.27 -6.91 -1.02
N TRP A 191 10.97 -7.77 -0.28
CA TRP A 191 11.56 -9.01 -0.81
C TRP A 191 11.14 -10.21 0.04
N ILE A 192 10.81 -11.31 -0.63
CA ILE A 192 10.41 -12.56 0.01
C ILE A 192 11.20 -13.68 -0.65
N GLY A 193 11.87 -14.51 0.16
CA GLY A 193 12.55 -15.67 -0.38
C GLY A 193 13.34 -16.46 0.65
N GLY A 194 14.02 -17.48 0.16
CA GLY A 194 14.90 -18.34 0.95
C GLY A 194 16.00 -18.90 0.07
N TRP A 195 16.85 -19.73 0.67
CA TRP A 195 17.96 -20.38 -0.05
C TRP A 195 17.53 -21.64 -0.79
N LYS A 196 16.35 -22.18 -0.45
CA LYS A 196 15.74 -23.34 -1.10
C LYS A 196 14.31 -23.03 -1.48
N GLU A 197 13.87 -23.64 -2.58
CA GLU A 197 12.48 -23.63 -3.01
C GLU A 197 11.57 -24.17 -1.90
N GLY A 198 10.39 -23.58 -1.75
CA GLY A 198 9.40 -23.99 -0.75
C GLY A 198 9.70 -23.55 0.68
N GLN A 199 10.78 -22.83 0.97
CA GLN A 199 11.02 -22.30 2.33
C GLN A 199 10.14 -21.10 2.66
N SER A 200 9.72 -20.35 1.65
CA SER A 200 8.79 -19.23 1.82
C SER A 200 7.53 -19.44 1.02
N TYR A 201 6.41 -19.55 1.73
CA TYR A 201 5.10 -19.86 1.19
C TYR A 201 4.00 -19.24 2.05
N ASN A 202 2.78 -19.21 1.54
CA ASN A 202 1.61 -18.63 2.19
C ASN A 202 1.85 -17.21 2.74
N GLN A 203 2.36 -16.34 1.87
CA GLN A 203 2.62 -14.94 2.20
C GLN A 203 1.47 -14.08 1.69
N VAL A 204 1.04 -13.12 2.50
CA VAL A 204 0.07 -12.10 2.10
C VAL A 204 0.79 -10.76 2.02
N VAL A 205 0.78 -10.15 0.84
CA VAL A 205 1.37 -8.82 0.61
C VAL A 205 0.30 -7.96 -0.06
N GLU A 206 -0.39 -7.15 0.74
CA GLU A 206 -1.58 -6.42 0.28
C GLU A 206 -1.57 -4.96 0.71
N ASN A 207 -2.21 -4.09 -0.07
CA ASN A 207 -2.40 -2.67 0.28
C ASN A 207 -1.10 -1.91 0.60
N ASN A 208 0.05 -2.39 0.12
CA ASN A 208 1.33 -1.71 0.27
C ASN A 208 1.55 -0.76 -0.90
N VAL A 209 2.14 0.41 -0.62
CA VAL A 209 2.58 1.36 -1.62
C VAL A 209 4.11 1.26 -1.71
N VAL A 210 4.62 0.72 -2.82
CA VAL A 210 6.06 0.43 -2.99
C VAL A 210 6.60 1.20 -4.20
N HIS A 211 7.48 2.16 -3.98
CA HIS A 211 7.97 3.06 -5.04
C HIS A 211 9.39 3.56 -4.74
N ASP A 212 10.06 4.14 -5.75
CA ASP A 212 11.39 4.77 -5.58
C ASP A 212 12.46 3.89 -4.91
N ASN A 213 12.35 2.57 -5.08
CA ASN A 213 13.31 1.59 -4.58
C ASN A 213 14.31 1.19 -5.68
N VAL A 214 15.22 0.29 -5.35
CA VAL A 214 16.30 -0.19 -6.23
C VAL A 214 17.24 0.96 -6.61
N LEU A 215 17.58 1.79 -5.63
CA LEU A 215 18.49 2.92 -5.83
C LEU A 215 19.91 2.48 -6.21
N GLU A 216 20.28 1.19 -6.08
CA GLU A 216 21.55 0.68 -6.61
C GLU A 216 21.64 0.75 -8.14
N ASN A 217 20.50 0.83 -8.83
CA ASN A 217 20.43 1.10 -10.26
C ASN A 217 20.43 2.59 -10.60
N SER A 218 20.37 3.47 -9.59
CA SER A 218 20.44 4.91 -9.82
C SER A 218 21.86 5.33 -10.20
N ALA A 219 21.97 6.25 -11.18
CA ALA A 219 23.25 6.80 -11.56
C ALA A 219 23.86 7.51 -10.34
N LYS A 220 25.07 7.10 -9.92
CA LYS A 220 25.78 7.65 -8.75
C LYS A 220 25.93 9.18 -8.75
N ASN A 221 25.81 9.81 -9.93
CA ASN A 221 25.91 11.25 -10.15
C ASN A 221 24.72 11.85 -10.94
N GLY A 222 23.65 11.09 -11.17
CA GLY A 222 22.46 11.61 -11.84
C GLY A 222 21.66 12.45 -10.85
N ARG A 223 21.63 13.78 -11.02
CA ARG A 223 20.57 14.59 -10.43
C ARG A 223 19.26 13.87 -10.73
N ARG A 224 18.41 13.63 -9.71
CA ARG A 224 16.99 13.31 -9.92
C ARG A 224 16.47 14.40 -10.87
N LEU A 225 16.36 14.09 -12.17
CA LEU A 225 15.60 14.93 -13.07
C LEU A 225 14.19 14.89 -12.48
N GLY A 226 13.67 16.08 -12.14
CA GLY A 226 12.55 16.26 -11.23
C GLY A 226 11.45 15.24 -11.45
N ALA A 227 10.91 14.74 -10.35
CA ALA A 227 9.67 14.00 -10.33
C ALA A 227 8.70 14.72 -11.29
N ARG A 228 8.30 14.04 -12.35
CA ARG A 228 7.09 14.47 -13.06
C ARG A 228 5.98 14.22 -12.07
N ASP A 229 5.35 15.30 -11.62
CA ASP A 229 4.16 15.23 -10.79
C ASP A 229 3.20 14.22 -11.40
N ARG A 230 2.79 13.24 -10.59
CA ARG A 230 1.84 12.21 -11.00
C ARG A 230 0.47 12.90 -11.14
N HIS A 231 -0.05 12.93 -12.37
CA HIS A 231 -1.47 13.19 -12.63
C HIS A 231 -2.30 11.96 -12.24
#